data_AF-A0A833T713-F1
#
_entry.id   AF-A0A833T713-F1
#
_cell.length_a   1.000
_cell.length_b   1.000
_cell.length_c   1.000
_cell.angle_alpha   90.00
_cell.angle_beta   90.00
_cell.angle_gamma   90.00
#
_symmetry.space_group_name_H-M   'P 1'
#
loop_
_entity.id
_entity.type
_entity.pdbx_description
1 polymer ?
#
loop_
_entity_poly.entity_id
_entity_poly.type
_entity_poly.pdbx_seq_one_letter_code
_entity_poly.pdbx_strand_id
1 'polypeptide(L)'
;MKVLASQMKRCSVCKANYDEHLMRYRIYGCGSDPCLDSGATCSFKLKTVSCETSQLCHFYQLEHHVSSGGQSTRPKLSREVKATIQDLVLQDVKPARIRNELIDRLTLTADTQPALK
;
A
#
# COMPACT_ATOMS: atom_id res chain seq x y z
N MET A 1 -5.56 -7.57 -3.39
CA MET A 1 -6.91 -8.10 -3.03
C MET A 1 -7.36 -9.02 -4.15
N LYS A 2 -7.85 -10.22 -3.83
CA LYS A 2 -8.30 -11.21 -4.83
C LYS A 2 -9.81 -11.35 -4.78
N VAL A 3 -10.50 -11.39 -5.92
CA VAL A 3 -11.93 -11.68 -5.96
C VAL A 3 -12.13 -13.16 -5.68
N LEU A 4 -12.88 -13.49 -4.61
CA LEU A 4 -13.24 -14.85 -4.24
C LEU A 4 -14.61 -15.24 -4.79
N ALA A 5 -15.55 -14.28 -4.83
CA ALA A 5 -16.88 -14.48 -5.40
C ALA A 5 -17.39 -13.18 -6.00
N SER A 6 -18.14 -13.28 -7.09
CA SER A 6 -18.84 -12.16 -7.72
C SER A 6 -20.18 -12.67 -8.23
N GLN A 7 -21.28 -12.11 -7.73
CA GLN A 7 -22.63 -12.52 -8.09
C GLN A 7 -23.55 -11.32 -8.22
N MET A 8 -24.56 -11.46 -9.06
CA MET A 8 -25.59 -10.46 -9.28
C MET A 8 -26.86 -10.87 -8.52
N LYS A 9 -27.49 -9.93 -7.83
CA LYS A 9 -28.76 -10.15 -7.12
C LYS A 9 -29.70 -8.98 -7.37
N ARG A 10 -30.99 -9.18 -7.11
CA ARG A 10 -31.98 -8.09 -7.16
C ARG A 10 -31.53 -6.92 -6.30
N CYS A 11 -31.85 -5.71 -6.75
CA CYS A 11 -31.54 -4.54 -5.97
C CYS A 11 -32.35 -4.54 -4.68
N SER A 12 -31.71 -4.13 -3.58
CA SER A 12 -32.36 -3.97 -2.27
C SER A 12 -32.35 -2.52 -1.77
N VAL A 13 -31.74 -1.60 -2.52
CA VAL A 13 -31.54 -0.19 -2.11
C VAL A 13 -32.47 0.77 -2.88
N CYS A 14 -32.68 0.54 -4.16
CA CYS A 14 -33.51 1.40 -5.00
C CYS A 14 -34.99 1.02 -4.88
N LYS A 15 -35.66 1.61 -3.88
CA LYS A 15 -37.09 1.38 -3.53
C LYS A 15 -38.08 1.44 -4.68
N ALA A 16 -37.85 2.30 -5.67
CA ALA A 16 -38.76 2.48 -6.79
C ALA A 16 -38.59 1.43 -7.90
N ASN A 17 -37.39 0.86 -8.06
CA ASN A 17 -36.99 0.14 -9.28
C ASN A 17 -36.29 -1.20 -8.95
N TYR A 18 -36.80 -1.92 -7.94
CA TYR A 18 -36.15 -3.11 -7.38
C TYR A 18 -35.85 -4.21 -8.42
N ASP A 19 -36.70 -4.36 -9.43
CA ASP A 19 -36.58 -5.40 -10.46
C ASP A 19 -35.95 -4.91 -11.79
N GLU A 20 -35.68 -3.62 -11.93
CA GLU A 20 -35.15 -3.06 -13.19
C GLU A 20 -33.62 -3.16 -13.31
N HIS A 21 -32.94 -3.44 -12.21
CA HIS A 21 -31.47 -3.55 -12.19
C HIS A 21 -30.98 -4.46 -11.07
N LEU A 22 -29.72 -4.82 -11.18
CA LEU A 22 -29.08 -5.74 -10.26
C LEU A 22 -28.07 -5.01 -9.36
N MET A 23 -27.82 -5.61 -8.22
CA MET A 23 -26.72 -5.29 -7.34
C MET A 23 -25.63 -6.34 -7.49
N ARG A 24 -24.40 -5.85 -7.57
CA ARG A 24 -23.21 -6.68 -7.64
C ARG A 24 -22.65 -6.91 -6.25
N TYR A 25 -22.64 -8.17 -5.84
CA TYR A 25 -22.07 -8.65 -4.60
C TYR A 25 -20.69 -9.23 -4.91
N ARG A 26 -19.63 -8.62 -4.39
CA ARG A 26 -18.26 -9.17 -4.50
C ARG A 26 -17.71 -9.47 -3.12
N ILE A 27 -17.07 -10.63 -3.00
CA ILE A 27 -16.27 -10.97 -1.83
C ILE A 27 -14.80 -10.95 -2.28
N TYR A 28 -14.00 -10.18 -1.58
CA TYR A 28 -12.55 -10.09 -1.76
C TYR A 28 -11.86 -10.80 -0.61
N GLY A 29 -10.80 -11.53 -0.93
CA GLY A 29 -9.85 -12.08 0.03
C GLY A 29 -8.57 -11.26 0.05
N CYS A 30 -7.81 -11.42 1.14
CA CYS A 30 -6.46 -10.89 1.20
C CYS A 30 -5.59 -11.51 0.09
N GLY A 31 -4.77 -10.68 -0.53
CA GLY A 31 -3.78 -11.11 -1.53
C GLY A 31 -2.49 -10.33 -1.36
N SER A 32 -2.12 -10.04 -0.12
CA SER A 32 -0.84 -9.43 0.23
C SER A 32 0.23 -10.51 0.32
N ASP A 33 1.43 -10.22 -0.19
CA ASP A 33 2.56 -11.16 -0.18
C ASP A 33 2.85 -11.76 1.20
N PRO A 34 2.84 -10.99 2.33
CA PRO A 34 3.08 -11.57 3.66
C PRO A 34 2.09 -12.67 4.06
N CYS A 35 0.85 -12.59 3.60
CA CYS A 35 -0.15 -13.63 3.87
C CYS A 35 0.03 -14.84 2.95
N LEU A 36 0.51 -14.65 1.73
CA LEU A 36 0.81 -15.73 0.81
C LEU A 36 2.05 -16.51 1.30
N ASP A 37 3.07 -15.80 1.76
CA ASP A 37 4.34 -16.37 2.23
C ASP A 37 4.23 -17.10 3.57
N SER A 38 3.29 -16.68 4.44
CA SER A 38 3.10 -17.28 5.76
C SER A 38 2.62 -18.74 5.74
N GLY A 39 2.15 -19.24 4.59
CA GLY A 39 1.55 -20.58 4.45
C GLY A 39 0.19 -20.77 5.15
N ALA A 40 -0.20 -19.83 6.02
CA ALA A 40 -1.51 -19.81 6.67
C ALA A 40 -2.55 -19.11 5.77
N THR A 41 -3.76 -19.66 5.73
CA THR A 41 -4.88 -19.05 4.98
C THR A 41 -5.38 -17.81 5.71
N CYS A 42 -5.20 -16.63 5.11
CA CYS A 42 -5.73 -15.39 5.66
C CYS A 42 -7.27 -15.42 5.69
N SER A 43 -7.86 -15.28 6.87
CA SER A 43 -9.32 -15.30 7.09
C SER A 43 -10.02 -14.01 6.68
N PHE A 44 -9.27 -12.92 6.48
CA PHE A 44 -9.81 -11.62 6.09
C PHE A 44 -10.60 -11.68 4.79
N LYS A 45 -11.83 -11.19 4.86
CA LYS A 45 -12.69 -11.02 3.69
C LYS A 45 -13.35 -9.64 3.70
N LEU A 46 -13.36 -8.97 2.55
CA LEU A 46 -14.16 -7.77 2.34
C LEU A 46 -15.33 -8.10 1.43
N LYS A 47 -16.54 -7.92 1.91
CA LYS A 47 -17.75 -7.99 1.08
C LYS A 47 -18.13 -6.58 0.65
N THR A 48 -18.38 -6.42 -0.64
CA THR A 48 -18.90 -5.19 -1.23
C THR A 48 -20.23 -5.48 -1.91
N VAL A 49 -21.16 -4.56 -1.78
CA VAL A 49 -22.46 -4.63 -2.43
C VAL A 49 -22.69 -3.30 -3.14
N SER A 50 -22.65 -3.31 -4.47
CA SER A 50 -22.77 -2.10 -5.30
C SER A 50 -24.00 -2.16 -6.18
N CYS A 51 -24.78 -1.08 -6.19
CA CYS A 51 -25.89 -0.90 -7.11
C CYS A 51 -25.39 -0.41 -8.48
N GLU A 52 -25.88 -0.99 -9.59
CA GLU A 52 -25.45 -0.58 -10.94
C GLU A 52 -25.97 0.81 -11.32
N THR A 53 -27.18 1.17 -10.88
CA THR A 53 -27.80 2.47 -11.22
C THR A 53 -27.39 3.59 -10.28
N SER A 54 -27.62 3.43 -8.97
CA SER A 54 -27.34 4.51 -8.00
C SER A 54 -25.87 4.66 -7.64
N GLN A 55 -25.01 3.72 -8.04
CA GLN A 55 -23.59 3.63 -7.67
C GLN A 55 -23.33 3.58 -6.15
N LEU A 56 -24.38 3.45 -5.33
CA LEU A 56 -24.25 3.26 -3.89
C LEU A 56 -23.57 1.92 -3.61
N CYS A 57 -22.53 1.99 -2.77
CA CYS A 57 -21.70 0.85 -2.40
C CYS A 57 -21.67 0.68 -0.89
N HIS A 58 -22.00 -0.52 -0.41
CA HIS A 58 -21.87 -0.90 0.98
C HIS A 58 -20.66 -1.80 1.16
N PHE A 59 -19.88 -1.54 2.21
CA PHE A 59 -18.69 -2.31 2.58
C PHE A 59 -18.94 -3.04 3.89
N TYR A 60 -18.65 -4.33 3.90
CA TYR A 60 -18.75 -5.19 5.08
C TYR A 60 -17.42 -5.92 5.26
N GLN A 61 -16.72 -5.60 6.33
CA GLN A 61 -15.52 -6.32 6.71
C GLN A 61 -15.89 -7.58 7.49
N LEU A 62 -15.29 -8.70 7.10
CA LEU A 62 -15.37 -9.97 7.82
C LEU A 62 -13.95 -10.31 8.30
N GLU A 63 -13.84 -10.56 9.61
CA GLU A 63 -12.58 -10.83 10.32
C GLU A 63 -11.56 -9.67 10.26
N HIS A 64 -10.52 -9.79 11.09
CA HIS A 64 -9.41 -8.85 11.12
C HIS A 64 -8.24 -9.36 10.27
N HIS A 65 -7.60 -8.44 9.55
CA HIS A 65 -6.32 -8.70 8.92
C HIS A 65 -5.22 -8.12 9.80
N VAL A 66 -4.33 -8.99 10.29
CA VAL A 66 -3.09 -8.59 10.94
C VAL A 66 -1.96 -9.21 10.14
N SER A 67 -1.27 -8.40 9.35
CA SER A 67 0.03 -8.76 8.81
C SER A 67 1.08 -7.94 9.55
N SER A 68 2.25 -8.54 9.77
CA SER A 68 3.42 -7.77 10.20
C SER A 68 3.74 -6.82 9.04
N GLY A 69 3.29 -5.56 9.18
CA GLY A 69 3.66 -4.51 8.25
C GLY A 69 5.17 -4.42 8.31
N GLY A 70 5.86 -4.90 7.27
CA GLY A 70 7.31 -4.80 7.21
C GLY A 70 7.67 -3.35 7.45
N GLN A 71 8.24 -3.05 8.63
CA GLN A 71 8.87 -1.76 8.83
C GLN A 71 9.83 -1.60 7.67
N SER A 72 9.73 -0.49 6.94
CA SER A 72 10.74 -0.16 5.94
C SER A 72 12.04 0.05 6.71
N THR A 73 12.82 -1.01 6.88
CA THR A 73 14.11 -0.97 7.58
C THR A 73 15.14 -0.17 6.80
N ARG A 74 14.83 0.19 5.55
CA ARG A 74 15.64 1.08 4.72
C ARG A 74 15.19 2.52 4.94
N PRO A 75 16.03 3.37 5.55
CA PRO A 75 15.80 4.80 5.59
C PRO A 75 15.62 5.30 4.15
N LYS A 76 14.46 5.86 3.83
CA LYS A 76 14.27 6.54 2.55
C LYS A 76 14.84 7.93 2.68
N LEU A 77 15.76 8.29 1.80
CA LEU A 77 16.24 9.67 1.70
C LEU A 77 15.05 10.60 1.46
N SER A 78 14.96 11.68 2.22
CA SER A 78 13.93 12.70 2.04
C SER A 78 14.03 13.33 0.64
N ARG A 79 12.95 13.95 0.18
CA ARG A 79 12.94 14.64 -1.12
C ARG A 79 14.01 15.73 -1.20
N GLU A 80 14.24 16.41 -0.08
CA GLU A 80 15.23 17.46 0.05
C GLU A 80 16.65 16.91 -0.11
N VAL A 81 16.97 15.80 0.55
CA VAL A 81 18.28 15.14 0.43
C VAL A 81 18.56 14.69 -1.00
N LYS A 82 17.53 14.19 -1.70
CA LYS A 82 17.68 13.81 -3.12
C LYS A 82 17.97 15.02 -4.01
N ALA A 83 17.30 16.15 -3.77
CA ALA A 83 17.54 17.37 -4.53
C ALA A 83 18.96 17.89 -4.31
N THR A 84 19.47 17.85 -3.06
CA THR A 84 20.86 18.23 -2.76
C THR A 84 21.87 17.31 -3.44
N ILE A 85 21.64 16.00 -3.45
CA ILE A 85 22.51 15.06 -4.19
C ILE A 85 22.54 15.42 -5.67
N GLN A 86 21.37 15.70 -6.27
CA GLN A 86 21.28 16.05 -7.69
C GLN A 86 22.05 17.34 -8.00
N ASP A 87 21.93 18.37 -7.16
CA ASP A 87 22.67 19.63 -7.31
C ASP A 87 24.19 19.42 -7.24
N LEU A 88 24.66 18.64 -6.27
CA LEU A 88 26.10 18.33 -6.13
C LEU A 88 26.64 17.48 -7.28
N VAL A 89 25.83 16.58 -7.84
CA VAL A 89 26.18 15.81 -9.04
C VAL A 89 26.30 16.73 -10.26
N LEU A 90 25.40 17.71 -10.41
CA LEU A 90 25.48 18.71 -11.48
C LEU A 90 26.72 19.61 -11.35
N GLN A 91 27.22 19.80 -10.12
CA GLN A 91 28.46 20.51 -9.82
C GLN A 91 29.72 19.64 -9.95
N ASP A 92 29.60 18.42 -10.51
CA ASP A 92 30.68 17.44 -10.69
C ASP A 92 31.43 17.08 -9.39
N VAL A 93 30.73 17.14 -8.26
CA VAL A 93 31.29 16.79 -6.96
C VAL A 93 31.46 15.28 -6.86
N LYS A 94 32.68 14.85 -6.52
CA LYS A 94 32.98 13.41 -6.36
C LYS A 94 32.05 12.75 -5.33
N PRO A 95 31.59 11.50 -5.56
CA PRO A 95 30.65 10.82 -4.66
C PRO A 95 31.07 10.78 -3.18
N ALA A 96 32.37 10.65 -2.90
CA ALA A 96 32.89 10.68 -1.53
C ALA A 96 32.66 12.04 -0.83
N ARG A 97 32.77 13.15 -1.58
CA ARG A 97 32.51 14.51 -1.06
C ARG A 97 31.01 14.75 -0.86
N ILE A 98 30.17 14.27 -1.78
CA ILE A 98 28.71 14.31 -1.62
C ILE A 98 28.30 13.57 -0.34
N ARG A 99 28.87 12.38 -0.10
CA ARG A 99 28.59 11.60 1.12
C ARG A 99 28.98 12.38 2.39
N ASN A 100 30.17 12.97 2.42
CA ASN A 100 30.63 13.73 3.59
C ASN A 100 29.77 14.96 3.84
N GLU A 101 29.38 15.67 2.79
CA GLU A 101 28.52 16.84 2.87
C GLU A 101 27.10 16.51 3.33
N LEU A 102 26.57 15.34 2.95
CA LEU A 102 25.32 14.84 3.49
C LEU A 102 25.42 14.44 4.96
N ILE A 103 26.53 13.83 5.38
CA ILE A 103 26.76 13.47 6.79
C ILE A 103 26.80 14.73 7.66
N ASP A 104 27.50 15.77 7.19
CA ASP A 104 27.64 17.06 7.86
C ASP A 104 26.30 17.81 7.94
N ARG A 105 25.59 17.94 6.80
CA ARG A 105 24.29 18.65 6.72
C ARG A 105 23.15 17.93 7.46
N LEU A 106 23.20 16.60 7.57
CA LEU A 106 22.15 15.80 8.21
C LEU A 106 22.47 15.41 9.66
N THR A 107 23.59 15.88 10.22
CA THR A 107 24.02 15.56 11.61
C THR A 107 23.91 14.06 11.93
N LEU A 108 24.26 13.20 10.96
CA LEU A 108 24.23 11.76 11.16
C LEU A 108 25.45 11.38 12.01
N THR A 109 25.21 11.02 13.28
CA THR A 109 26.24 10.49 14.18
C THR A 109 26.97 9.31 13.54
N ALA A 110 28.28 9.28 13.74
CA ALA A 110 29.25 8.40 13.07
C ALA A 110 29.02 6.88 13.21
N ASP A 111 28.02 6.45 13.97
CA ASP A 111 27.76 5.05 14.34
C ASP A 111 27.17 4.17 13.21
N THR A 112 26.98 4.69 12.00
CA THR A 112 26.44 3.92 10.86
C THR A 112 27.35 3.88 9.63
N GLN A 113 28.62 4.27 9.77
CA GLN A 113 29.57 4.11 8.65
C GLN A 113 29.87 2.63 8.39
N PRO A 114 29.57 2.07 7.20
CA PRO A 114 30.18 0.83 6.77
C PRO A 114 31.65 1.10 6.44
N ALA A 115 32.55 0.24 6.92
CA ALA A 115 33.97 0.31 6.61
C ALA A 115 34.20 0.23 5.10
N LEU A 116 34.99 1.16 4.57
CA LEU A 116 35.44 1.16 3.18
C LEU A 116 36.61 0.18 3.05
N LYS A 117 36.50 -0.80 2.15
CA LYS A 117 37.63 -1.53 1.58
C LYS A 117 38.16 -0.76 0.37
#